data_AF-A0ABD4W9Q7-F1
#
_entry.id   AF-A0ABD4W9Q7-F1
#
_cell.length_a   1.000
_cell.length_b   1.000
_cell.length_c   1.000
_cell.angle_alpha   90.00
_cell.angle_beta   90.00
_cell.angle_gamma   90.00
#
_symmetry.space_group_name_H-M   'P 1'
#
loop_
_entity.id
_entity.type
_entity.pdbx_description
1 polymer ?
#
loop_
_entity_poly.entity_id
_entity_poly.type
_entity_poly.pdbx_seq_one_letter_code
_entity_poly.pdbx_strand_id
1 'polypeptide(L)' 'MSLRKPYRSVDEQLRILRSRGMAVDAGAGHVLRREGYYPIVNGYKDLFLD' A
#
# COMPACT_ATOMS: atom_id res chain seq x y z
N MET A 1 -9.04 4.96 -20.79
CA MET A 1 -8.88 4.33 -19.47
C MET A 1 -9.00 5.40 -18.39
N SER A 2 -9.97 5.33 -17.49
CA SER A 2 -10.13 6.34 -16.43
C SER A 2 -8.98 6.24 -15.43
N LEU A 3 -8.09 7.23 -15.42
CA LEU A 3 -6.93 7.38 -14.52
C LEU A 3 -7.31 7.71 -13.07
N ARG A 4 -8.57 7.53 -12.67
CA ARG A 4 -9.03 7.81 -11.31
C ARG A 4 -9.07 6.52 -10.52
N LYS A 5 -7.91 6.06 -10.05
CA LYS A 5 -7.91 5.14 -8.91
C LYS A 5 -8.34 5.98 -7.69
N PRO A 6 -9.53 5.74 -7.11
CA PRO A 6 -9.98 6.51 -5.97
C PRO A 6 -8.97 6.36 -4.84
N TYR A 7 -8.70 7.46 -4.13
CA TYR A 7 -7.92 7.41 -2.92
C TYR A 7 -8.62 6.47 -1.93
N ARG A 8 -7.84 5.59 -1.31
CA ARG A 8 -8.30 4.65 -0.27
C ARG A 8 -7.60 4.99 1.02
N SER A 9 -8.31 4.94 2.14
CA SER A 9 -7.69 5.14 3.46
C SER A 9 -6.68 4.03 3.77
N VAL A 10 -5.80 4.25 4.74
CA VAL A 10 -4.81 3.24 5.19
C VAL A 10 -5.51 1.96 5.63
N ASP A 11 -6.66 2.04 6.32
CA ASP A 11 -7.41 0.86 6.76
C ASP A 11 -8.02 0.08 5.59
N GLU A 12 -8.48 0.78 4.55
CA GLU A 12 -8.96 0.15 3.32
C GLU A 12 -7.83 -0.55 2.57
N GLN A 13 -6.66 0.08 2.52
CA GLN A 13 -5.46 -0.50 1.94
C GLN A 13 -5.04 -1.77 2.69
N LEU A 14 -5.00 -1.75 4.02
CA LEU A 14 -4.71 -2.93 4.86
C LEU A 14 -5.71 -4.06 4.62
N ARG A 15 -7.00 -3.75 4.48
CA ARG A 15 -8.03 -4.74 4.12
C ARG A 15 -7.78 -5.39 2.76
N ILE A 16 -7.37 -4.61 1.76
CA ILE A 16 -7.03 -5.14 0.43
C ILE A 16 -5.78 -6.02 0.48
N LEU A 17 -4.76 -5.65 1.25
CA LEU A 17 -3.56 -6.48 1.43
C LEU A 17 -3.94 -7.84 2.04
N ARG A 18 -4.74 -7.84 3.11
CA ARG A 18 -5.24 -9.07 3.74
C ARG A 18 -6.10 -9.90 2.78
N SER A 19 -6.99 -9.28 2.00
CA SER A 19 -7.83 -10.01 1.04
C SER A 19 -7.03 -10.64 -0.10
N ARG A 20 -5.80 -10.17 -0.34
CA ARG A 20 -4.85 -10.74 -1.32
C ARG A 20 -3.97 -11.83 -0.71
N GLY A 21 -4.18 -12.19 0.55
CA GLY A 21 -3.40 -13.21 1.26
C GLY A 21 -2.08 -12.70 1.84
N MET A 22 -1.85 -11.38 1.87
CA MET A 22 -0.67 -10.83 2.53
C MET A 22 -0.83 -10.93 4.06
N ALA A 23 0.20 -11.41 4.75
CA ALA A 23 0.29 -11.29 6.20
C ALA A 23 0.53 -9.81 6.56
N VAL A 24 -0.40 -9.23 7.33
CA VAL A 24 -0.39 -7.81 7.68
C VAL A 24 -0.37 -7.69 9.20
N ASP A 25 0.77 -7.30 9.75
CA ASP A 25 0.97 -7.08 11.18
C ASP A 25 0.42 -5.73 11.67
N ALA A 26 0.59 -5.46 12.97
CA ALA A 26 0.16 -4.20 13.58
C ALA A 26 0.96 -2.97 13.10
N GLY A 27 2.19 -3.17 12.59
CA GLY A 27 3.08 -2.12 12.12
C GLY A 27 2.84 -1.71 10.66
N ALA A 28 2.17 -2.55 9.87
CA ALA A 28 1.94 -2.34 8.44
C ALA A 28 1.27 -0.99 8.10
N GLY A 29 0.43 -0.47 9.00
CA GLY A 29 -0.18 0.86 8.83
C GLY A 29 0.84 2.00 8.87
N HIS A 30 1.91 1.87 9.65
CA HIS A 30 3.02 2.84 9.66
C HIS A 30 3.79 2.80 8.33
N VAL A 31 4.09 1.59 7.83
CA VAL A 31 4.78 1.39 6.56
C VAL A 31 3.97 1.97 5.39
N LEU A 32 2.66 1.73 5.33
CA LEU A 32 1.82 2.29 4.26
C LEU A 32 1.77 3.81 4.26
N ARG A 33 1.83 4.46 5.44
CA ARG A 33 1.86 5.93 5.53
C ARG A 33 3.19 6.50 5.04
N ARG A 34 4.29 5.79 5.28
CA ARG A 34 5.64 6.22 4.91
C ARG A 34 5.95 5.93 3.43
N GLU A 35 5.68 4.71 2.98
CA GLU A 35 6.11 4.22 1.66
C GLU A 35 5.00 4.25 0.60
N GLY A 36 3.74 4.35 1.02
CA GLY A 36 2.58 4.27 0.13
C GLY A 36 2.24 2.85 -0.32
N TYR A 37 1.00 2.67 -0.77
CA TYR A 37 0.47 1.35 -1.12
C TYR A 37 1.09 0.73 -2.38
N TYR A 38 1.23 1.52 -3.45
CA TYR A 38 1.68 1.00 -4.74
C TYR A 38 3.14 0.56 -4.73
N PRO A 39 4.07 1.28 -4.08
CA PRO A 39 5.45 0.81 -3.95
C PRO A 39 5.57 -0.57 -3.30
N ILE A 40 4.82 -0.79 -2.22
CA ILE A 40 4.78 -2.09 -1.54
C ILE A 40 4.24 -3.20 -2.45
N VAL A 41 3.09 -2.96 -3.10
CA VAL A 41 2.43 -3.98 -3.93
C VAL A 41 3.20 -4.30 -5.21
N ASN A 42 3.83 -3.29 -5.82
CA ASN A 42 4.57 -3.47 -7.07
C ASN A 42 6.02 -3.94 -6.82
N GLY A 43 6.46 -4.01 -5.56
CA GLY A 43 7.80 -4.47 -5.21
C GLY A 43 8.92 -3.52 -5.68
N TYR A 44 8.64 -2.21 -5.75
CA TYR A 44 9.69 -1.24 -6.05
C TYR A 44 10.70 -1.24 -4.90
N LYS A 45 11.94 -1.65 -5.20
CA LYS A 45 13.02 -1.78 -4.22
C LYS A 45 13.67 -0.45 -3.87
N ASP A 46 13.61 0.51 -4.78
CA ASP A 46 14.16 1.84 -4.59
C ASP A 46 13.01 2.80 -4.23
N LEU A 47 13.19 3.54 -3.13
CA LEU A 47 12.34 4.66 -2.80
C LEU A 47 12.54 5.71 -3.90
N PHE A 48 11.47 6.13 -4.57
CA PHE A 48 11.52 7.16 -5.63
C PHE A 48 11.79 8.57 -5.08
N LEU A 49 12.72 8.70 -4.14
CA LEU A 49 13.15 9.97 -3.57
C LEU A 49 14.61 10.18 -3.96
N ASP A 50 14.80 10.89 -5.07
CA ASP A 50 16.01 11.72 -5.29
C ASP A 50 15.88 13.00 -4.45
#